data_AF-A0A5B2Z3Q5-F1
#
_entry.id   AF-A0A5B2Z3Q5-F1
#
_cell.length_a   1.000
_cell.length_b   1.000
_cell.length_c   1.000
_cell.angle_alpha   90.00
_cell.angle_beta   90.00
_cell.angle_gamma   90.00
#
_symmetry.space_group_name_H-M   'P 1'
#
loop_
_entity.id
_entity.type
_entity.pdbx_description
1 polymer ?
#
loop_
_entity_poly.entity_id
_entity_poly.type
_entity_poly.pdbx_seq_one_letter_code
_entity_poly.pdbx_strand_id
1 'polypeptide(L)'
;MEIKATKSKKEDEPFYLSLNEIYAMYENPQKYLIFRIIGLNSKTPKFYIIDPYENHDEFESVEDLIEKVFNAECIQFKIFNVKP
;
A
#
# COMPACT_ATOMS: atom_id res chain seq x y z
N MET A 1 -1.28 -10.84 -4.78
CA MET A 1 0.02 -10.23 -5.12
C MET A 1 -0.25 -8.99 -5.96
N GLU A 2 0.28 -7.85 -5.55
CA GLU A 2 0.11 -6.54 -6.20
C GLU A 2 1.48 -5.99 -6.62
N ILE A 3 1.57 -5.30 -7.76
CA ILE A 3 2.83 -4.74 -8.25
C ILE A 3 2.73 -3.21 -8.31
N LYS A 4 3.62 -2.53 -7.58
CA LYS A 4 3.73 -1.07 -7.57
C LYS A 4 5.06 -0.65 -8.17
N ALA A 5 5.05 -0.13 -9.39
CA ALA A 5 6.26 0.30 -10.09
C ALA A 5 6.34 1.82 -10.27
N THR A 6 7.56 2.38 -10.20
CA THR A 6 7.83 3.79 -10.51
C THR A 6 9.08 3.95 -11.38
N LYS A 7 9.08 4.97 -12.24
CA LYS A 7 10.29 5.40 -12.99
C LYS A 7 11.25 6.19 -12.11
N SER A 8 10.78 6.73 -10.98
CA SER A 8 11.63 7.41 -10.00
C SER A 8 12.72 6.46 -9.51
N LYS A 9 13.92 6.99 -9.26
CA LYS A 9 15.03 6.23 -8.68
C LYS A 9 15.12 6.39 -7.16
N LYS A 10 14.24 7.20 -6.58
CA LYS A 10 14.18 7.48 -5.15
C LYS A 10 13.48 6.33 -4.43
N GLU A 11 14.07 5.85 -3.34
CA GLU A 11 13.54 4.73 -2.57
C GLU A 11 12.35 5.13 -1.69
N ASP A 12 12.30 6.40 -1.30
CA ASP A 12 11.25 7.04 -0.52
C ASP A 12 10.12 7.60 -1.41
N GLU A 13 10.14 7.32 -2.72
CA GLU A 13 9.05 7.73 -3.60
C GLU A 13 7.73 7.08 -3.15
N PRO A 14 6.68 7.87 -2.84
CA PRO A 14 5.41 7.32 -2.38
C PRO A 14 4.74 6.47 -3.45
N PHE A 15 3.73 5.70 -3.03
CA PHE A 15 2.86 4.99 -3.94
C PHE A 15 1.42 5.06 -3.51
N TYR A 16 0.56 4.90 -4.51
CA TYR A 16 -0.86 4.96 -4.32
C TYR A 16 -1.40 3.56 -4.06
N LEU A 17 -2.16 3.47 -2.98
CA LEU A 17 -3.00 2.33 -2.65
C LEU A 17 -4.45 2.78 -2.78
N SER A 18 -5.24 2.01 -3.51
CA SER A 18 -6.68 2.16 -3.52
C SER A 18 -7.27 1.54 -2.26
N LEU A 19 -8.47 2.00 -1.89
CA LEU A 19 -9.21 1.44 -0.77
C LEU A 19 -9.45 -0.07 -0.94
N ASN A 20 -9.73 -0.53 -2.18
CA ASN A 20 -9.92 -1.95 -2.47
C ASN A 20 -8.68 -2.79 -2.18
N GLU A 21 -7.48 -2.26 -2.43
CA GLU A 21 -6.24 -2.97 -2.13
C GLU A 21 -6.02 -3.09 -0.63
N ILE A 22 -6.35 -2.02 0.11
CA ILE A 22 -6.25 -2.02 1.58
C ILE A 22 -7.23 -3.05 2.16
N TYR A 23 -8.48 -3.08 1.69
CA TYR A 23 -9.43 -4.13 2.09
C TYR A 23 -8.95 -5.53 1.69
N ALA A 24 -8.39 -5.71 0.50
CA ALA A 24 -7.85 -7.00 0.08
C ALA A 24 -6.69 -7.48 0.97
N MET A 25 -5.84 -6.56 1.46
CA MET A 25 -4.80 -6.86 2.45
C MET A 25 -5.40 -7.30 3.79
N TYR A 26 -6.43 -6.60 4.26
CA TYR A 26 -7.11 -6.87 5.52
C TYR A 26 -7.87 -8.21 5.49
N GLU A 27 -8.62 -8.49 4.42
CA GLU A 27 -9.45 -9.69 4.28
C GLU A 27 -8.65 -10.97 3.98
N ASN A 28 -7.39 -10.84 3.55
CA ASN A 28 -6.54 -11.96 3.15
C ASN A 28 -5.20 -11.95 3.92
N PRO A 29 -5.24 -12.18 5.25
CA PRO A 29 -4.04 -12.14 6.08
C PRO A 29 -2.99 -13.13 5.57
N GLN A 30 -1.72 -12.69 5.60
CA GLN A 30 -0.54 -13.45 5.15
C GLN A 30 -0.58 -13.94 3.68
N LYS A 31 -1.53 -13.46 2.86
CA LYS A 31 -1.69 -13.85 1.45
C LYS A 31 -1.50 -12.68 0.49
N TYR A 32 -1.35 -11.46 1.01
CA TYR A 32 -1.18 -10.26 0.21
C TYR A 32 0.23 -9.70 0.32
N LEU A 33 0.98 -9.74 -0.77
CA LEU A 33 2.31 -9.15 -0.89
C LEU A 33 2.29 -8.03 -1.93
N ILE A 34 3.02 -6.95 -1.63
CA ILE A 34 3.25 -5.86 -2.57
C ILE A 34 4.69 -5.96 -3.08
N PHE A 35 4.84 -6.05 -4.40
CA PHE A 35 6.12 -6.01 -5.08
C PHE A 35 6.38 -4.58 -5.54
N ARG A 36 7.34 -3.92 -4.90
CA ARG A 36 7.74 -2.55 -5.21
C ARG A 36 8.92 -2.55 -6.18
N ILE A 37 8.76 -1.90 -7.33
CA ILE A 37 9.81 -1.77 -8.34
C ILE A 37 10.19 -0.29 -8.48
N ILE A 38 11.46 0.02 -8.27
CA ILE A 38 12.00 1.39 -8.31
C ILE A 38 12.99 1.51 -9.46
N GLY A 39 12.95 2.65 -10.16
CA GLY A 39 13.80 2.90 -11.31
C GLY A 39 13.42 2.04 -12.51
N LEU A 40 12.10 1.88 -12.76
CA LEU A 40 11.60 1.17 -13.93
C LEU A 40 12.23 1.74 -15.22
N ASN A 41 12.65 0.86 -16.11
CA ASN A 41 13.40 1.17 -17.34
C ASN A 41 14.82 1.75 -17.13
N SER A 42 15.36 1.70 -15.91
CA SER A 42 16.78 1.95 -15.69
C SER A 42 17.62 0.70 -15.98
N LYS A 43 18.94 0.85 -16.10
CA LYS A 43 19.87 -0.28 -16.24
C LYS A 43 19.89 -1.19 -15.00
N THR A 44 19.45 -0.68 -13.85
CA THR A 44 19.54 -1.34 -12.53
C THR A 44 18.29 -1.03 -11.71
N PRO A 45 17.11 -1.58 -12.07
CA PRO A 45 15.91 -1.45 -11.26
C PRO A 45 16.08 -2.15 -9.92
N LYS A 46 15.48 -1.59 -8.87
CA LYS A 46 15.47 -2.19 -7.52
C LYS A 46 14.11 -2.82 -7.25
N PHE A 47 14.14 -3.94 -6.53
CA PHE A 47 12.96 -4.72 -6.20
C PHE A 47 12.88 -4.89 -4.68
N TYR A 48 11.70 -4.63 -4.13
CA TYR A 48 11.41 -4.83 -2.72
C TYR A 48 10.09 -5.61 -2.59
N ILE A 49 10.01 -6.45 -1.57
CA ILE A 49 8.77 -7.10 -1.18
C ILE A 49 8.34 -6.42 0.11
N ILE A 50 7.10 -5.96 0.13
CA ILE A 50 6.45 -5.45 1.33
C ILE A 50 5.39 -6.48 1.72
N ASP A 51 5.58 -7.08 2.89
CA ASP A 51 4.60 -7.95 3.52
C ASP A 51 3.93 -7.17 4.67
N PRO A 52 2.63 -6.81 4.55
CA PRO A 52 1.91 -6.10 5.60
C PRO A 52 1.90 -6.84 6.94
N TYR A 53 2.05 -8.18 6.92
CA TYR A 53 2.00 -9.04 8.10
C TYR A 53 3.39 -9.52 8.55
N GLU A 54 4.49 -8.95 8.03
CA GLU A 54 5.86 -9.37 8.40
C GLU A 54 6.09 -9.33 9.92
N ASN A 55 5.51 -8.34 10.60
CA ASN A 55 5.67 -8.11 12.03
C ASN A 55 4.32 -8.05 12.78
N HIS A 56 3.24 -8.48 12.15
CA HIS A 56 1.88 -8.39 12.68
C HIS A 56 1.09 -9.66 12.37
N ASP A 57 0.49 -10.28 13.39
CA ASP A 57 -0.34 -11.47 13.21
C ASP A 57 -1.78 -11.12 12.77
N GLU A 58 -2.29 -9.98 13.24
CA GLU A 58 -3.64 -9.49 12.98
C GLU A 58 -3.75 -7.96 13.06
N PHE A 59 -4.85 -7.43 12.53
CA PHE A 59 -5.22 -6.01 12.60
C PHE A 59 -6.67 -5.89 13.11
N GLU A 60 -6.95 -4.88 13.92
CA GLU A 60 -8.29 -4.67 14.49
C GLU A 60 -9.27 -4.05 13.49
N SER A 61 -8.76 -3.25 12.55
CA SER A 61 -9.51 -2.63 11.46
C SER A 61 -8.60 -2.28 10.29
N VAL A 62 -9.20 -1.75 9.21
CA VAL A 62 -8.46 -1.19 8.07
C VAL A 62 -7.60 0.00 8.50
N GLU A 63 -8.10 0.86 9.38
CA GLU A 63 -7.38 2.00 9.92
C GLU A 63 -6.15 1.56 10.73
N ASP A 64 -6.31 0.54 11.58
CA ASP A 64 -5.21 -0.05 12.35
C ASP A 64 -4.10 -0.61 11.44
N LEU A 65 -4.48 -1.27 10.34
CA LEU A 65 -3.54 -1.74 9.31
C LEU A 65 -2.79 -0.58 8.67
N ILE A 66 -3.50 0.48 8.27
CA ILE A 66 -2.88 1.64 7.62
C ILE A 66 -1.86 2.30 8.57
N GLU A 67 -2.24 2.54 9.82
CA GLU A 67 -1.41 3.24 10.81
C GLU A 67 -0.16 2.45 11.22
N LYS A 68 -0.27 1.11 11.34
CA LYS A 68 0.87 0.25 11.73
C LYS A 68 1.84 -0.03 10.59
N VAL A 69 1.33 -0.21 9.37
CA VAL A 69 2.13 -0.68 8.23
C VAL A 69 2.67 0.46 7.37
N PHE A 70 1.93 1.57 7.25
CA PHE A 70 2.25 2.63 6.28
C PHE A 70 2.34 4.01 6.92
N ASN A 71 3.25 4.84 6.39
CA ASN A 71 3.14 6.28 6.56
C ASN A 71 2.22 6.83 5.47
N ALA A 72 0.92 6.92 5.76
CA ALA A 72 -0.12 7.19 4.77
C ALA A 72 -0.71 8.61 4.90
N GLU A 73 -1.00 9.22 3.75
CA GLU A 73 -1.76 10.46 3.63
C GLU A 73 -2.98 10.22 2.74
N CYS A 74 -4.17 10.64 3.19
CA CYS A 74 -5.38 10.54 2.37
C CYS A 74 -5.39 11.62 1.29
N ILE A 75 -5.30 11.20 0.03
CA ILE A 75 -5.25 12.11 -1.12
C ILE A 75 -6.60 12.33 -1.81
N GLN A 76 -7.63 11.55 -1.45
CA GLN A 76 -8.94 11.61 -2.10
C GLN A 76 -10.06 11.33 -1.10
N PHE A 77 -11.06 12.21 -1.09
CA PHE A 77 -12.25 12.10 -0.24
C PHE A 77 -13.52 12.06 -1.09
N LYS A 78 -14.53 11.32 -0.62
CA LYS A 78 -15.88 11.37 -1.17
C LYS A 78 -16.80 12.02 -0.14
N ILE A 79 -17.30 13.21 -0.46
CA ILE A 79 -18.25 13.92 0.39
C ILE A 79 -19.66 13.56 -0.07
N PHE A 80 -20.47 13.02 0.83
CA PHE A 80 -21.89 12.78 0.59
C PHE A 80 -22.68 13.98 1.07
N ASN A 81 -23.45 14.59 0.17
CA ASN A 81 -24.34 15.69 0.53
C ASN A 81 -25.61 15.09 1.16
N VAL A 82 -25.58 14.86 2.47
CA VAL A 82 -26.78 14.53 3.23
C VAL A 82 -27.56 15.83 3.36
N LYS A 83 -28.69 15.97 2.66
CA LYS A 83 -29.60 17.09 2.95
C LYS A 83 -30.03 16.96 4.42
N PRO A 84 -29.97 18.05 5.21
CA PRO A 84 -30.40 18.03 6.61
C PRO A 84 -31.88 17.67 6.74
#